data_AF-A0A7X9GXS7-F1
#
_entry.id   AF-A0A7X9GXS7-F1
#
_cell.length_a   1.000
_cell.length_b   1.000
_cell.length_c   1.000
_cell.angle_alpha   90.00
_cell.angle_beta   90.00
_cell.angle_gamma   90.00
#
_symmetry.space_group_name_H-M   'P 1'
#
loop_
_entity.id
_entity.type
_entity.pdbx_description
1 polymer ?
#
loop_
_entity_poly.entity_id
_entity_poly.type
_entity_poly.pdbx_seq_one_letter_code
_entity_poly.pdbx_strand_id
1 'polypeptide(L)'
;MIYIEYLLIENFIINFIILYVVARITRTKIYKLRLFISSTIGTIYTLIVYYPSMEFMGKFLIKFAISILMVILAYNPEKLPQFIKQFSTFYLVSFIFAGAIMGIFYILNNNYYLIKFSFSNFIELSRYLIIGIIVAIILLFSILKYYQKRLSRENYLTSIAIGLKDKEVNFIALIDTGNSLKEPITQKPVIIAEYLAIEKILPHSIRDMYLNNKELDLNIIAKVMEEIGDDIKLRLIPFKSIGNDSGILIG
;
A
#
# COMPACT_ATOMS: atom_id res chain seq x y z
N MET A 1 -44.17 -5.44 -3.79
CA MET A 1 -43.27 -5.33 -4.96
C MET A 1 -42.20 -4.26 -4.72
N ILE A 2 -42.59 -3.03 -4.39
CA ILE A 2 -41.68 -1.89 -4.12
C ILE A 2 -40.53 -2.21 -3.12
N TYR A 3 -40.78 -2.99 -2.07
CA TYR A 3 -39.76 -3.31 -1.04
C TYR A 3 -38.61 -4.22 -1.51
N ILE A 4 -38.86 -5.11 -2.47
CA ILE A 4 -37.86 -6.07 -2.94
C ILE A 4 -36.80 -5.35 -3.80
N GLU A 5 -37.22 -4.35 -4.58
CA GLU A 5 -36.34 -3.56 -5.44
C GLU A 5 -35.31 -2.77 -4.62
N TYR A 6 -35.73 -2.11 -3.53
CA TYR A 6 -34.82 -1.41 -2.63
C TYR A 6 -33.82 -2.36 -1.97
N LEU A 7 -34.30 -3.51 -1.46
CA LEU A 7 -33.43 -4.51 -0.83
C LEU A 7 -32.40 -5.07 -1.81
N LEU A 8 -32.79 -5.29 -3.07
CA LEU A 8 -31.90 -5.72 -4.14
C LEU A 8 -30.81 -4.68 -4.43
N ILE A 9 -31.19 -3.41 -4.58
CA ILE A 9 -30.27 -2.31 -4.88
C ILE A 9 -29.29 -2.11 -3.72
N GLU A 10 -29.76 -2.08 -2.48
CA GLU A 10 -28.91 -1.94 -1.29
C GLU A 10 -27.91 -3.09 -1.17
N ASN A 11 -28.37 -4.34 -1.30
CA ASN A 11 -27.49 -5.51 -1.27
C ASN A 11 -26.48 -5.50 -2.42
N PHE A 12 -26.90 -5.09 -3.61
CA PHE A 12 -26.00 -4.98 -4.76
C PHE A 12 -24.90 -3.95 -4.50
N ILE A 13 -25.26 -2.76 -4.02
CA ILE A 13 -24.31 -1.69 -3.72
C ILE A 13 -23.34 -2.13 -2.62
N ILE A 14 -23.85 -2.70 -1.52
CA ILE A 14 -23.02 -3.20 -0.41
C ILE A 14 -22.03 -4.27 -0.91
N ASN A 15 -22.53 -5.30 -1.61
CA ASN A 15 -21.69 -6.38 -2.12
C ASN A 15 -20.63 -5.84 -3.10
N PHE A 16 -21.01 -4.92 -3.98
CA PHE A 16 -20.08 -4.29 -4.92
C PHE A 16 -18.99 -3.49 -4.20
N ILE A 17 -19.35 -2.67 -3.21
CA ILE A 17 -18.40 -1.87 -2.42
C ILE A 17 -17.46 -2.77 -1.63
N ILE A 18 -17.96 -3.83 -0.97
CA ILE A 18 -17.15 -4.80 -0.25
C ILE A 18 -16.10 -5.39 -1.21
N LEU A 19 -16.53 -5.93 -2.35
CA LEU A 19 -15.62 -6.51 -3.34
C LEU A 19 -14.64 -5.47 -3.91
N TYR A 20 -15.07 -4.24 -4.10
CA TYR A 20 -14.18 -3.16 -4.54
C TYR A 20 -13.09 -2.85 -3.50
N VAL A 21 -13.47 -2.72 -2.22
CA VAL A 21 -12.53 -2.44 -1.12
C VAL A 21 -11.57 -3.61 -0.91
N VAL A 22 -12.05 -4.85 -0.97
CA VAL A 22 -11.19 -6.05 -0.90
C VAL A 22 -10.14 -6.03 -2.01
N ALA A 23 -10.50 -5.68 -3.24
CA ALA A 23 -9.53 -5.57 -4.33
C ALA A 23 -8.45 -4.50 -4.04
N ARG A 24 -8.86 -3.36 -3.48
CA ARG A 24 -7.94 -2.26 -3.10
C ARG A 24 -7.00 -2.67 -1.96
N ILE A 25 -7.51 -3.30 -0.90
CA ILE A 25 -6.70 -3.78 0.24
C ILE A 25 -5.72 -4.85 -0.23
N THR A 26 -6.20 -5.82 -1.01
CA THR A 26 -5.36 -6.94 -1.46
C THR A 26 -4.40 -6.59 -2.59
N ARG A 27 -4.53 -5.39 -3.17
CA ARG A 27 -3.83 -4.90 -4.38
C ARG A 27 -4.09 -5.79 -5.60
N THR A 28 -5.32 -6.30 -5.70
CA THR A 28 -5.77 -7.12 -6.84
C THR A 28 -6.23 -6.21 -7.98
N LYS A 29 -5.92 -6.58 -9.23
CA LYS A 29 -6.41 -5.86 -10.42
C LYS A 29 -7.94 -5.88 -10.48
N ILE A 30 -8.55 -4.72 -10.69
CA ILE A 30 -10.01 -4.55 -10.67
C ILE A 30 -10.56 -4.71 -12.09
N TYR A 31 -11.50 -5.64 -12.25
CA TYR A 31 -12.29 -5.79 -13.47
C TYR A 31 -13.76 -5.51 -13.14
N LYS A 32 -14.26 -4.31 -13.49
CA LYS A 32 -15.59 -3.84 -13.07
C LYS A 32 -16.73 -4.82 -13.39
N LEU A 33 -16.68 -5.46 -14.56
CA LEU A 33 -17.67 -6.45 -14.98
C LEU A 33 -17.69 -7.69 -14.07
N ARG A 34 -16.52 -8.16 -13.62
CA ARG A 34 -16.41 -9.31 -12.73
C ARG A 34 -16.95 -9.00 -11.34
N LEU A 35 -16.67 -7.79 -10.83
CA LEU A 35 -17.25 -7.30 -9.58
C LEU A 35 -18.77 -7.19 -9.69
N PHE A 36 -19.28 -6.65 -10.81
CA PHE A 36 -20.72 -6.54 -11.08
C PHE A 36 -21.41 -7.91 -11.07
N ILE A 37 -20.87 -8.89 -11.80
CA ILE A 37 -21.42 -10.26 -11.84
C ILE A 37 -21.40 -10.89 -10.44
N SER A 38 -20.28 -10.76 -9.74
CA SER A 38 -20.15 -11.31 -8.39
C SER A 38 -21.09 -10.65 -7.39
N SER A 39 -21.29 -9.33 -7.45
CA SER A 39 -22.21 -8.62 -6.55
C SER A 39 -23.66 -9.00 -6.85
N THR A 40 -24.02 -9.17 -8.11
CA THR A 40 -25.35 -9.68 -8.51
C THR A 40 -25.63 -11.07 -7.92
N ILE A 41 -24.65 -11.97 -7.91
CA ILE A 41 -24.83 -13.30 -7.28
C ILE A 41 -25.07 -13.19 -5.78
N GLY A 42 -24.31 -12.35 -5.09
CA GLY A 42 -24.53 -12.09 -3.66
C GLY A 42 -25.92 -11.53 -3.38
N THR A 43 -26.40 -10.64 -4.25
CA THR A 43 -27.73 -10.03 -4.16
C THR A 43 -28.88 -11.01 -4.46
N ILE A 44 -28.72 -11.87 -5.46
CA ILE A 44 -29.69 -12.93 -5.75
C ILE A 44 -29.75 -13.90 -4.57
N TYR A 45 -28.60 -14.25 -4.00
CA TYR A 45 -28.53 -15.10 -2.83
C TYR A 45 -29.33 -14.54 -1.65
N THR A 46 -29.26 -13.24 -1.39
CA THR A 46 -30.05 -12.62 -0.32
C THR A 46 -31.55 -12.82 -0.53
N LEU A 47 -32.07 -12.73 -1.76
CA LEU A 47 -33.48 -13.02 -2.02
C LEU A 47 -33.86 -14.47 -1.71
N ILE A 48 -33.02 -15.44 -2.14
CA ILE A 48 -33.31 -16.86 -1.99
C ILE A 48 -33.38 -17.25 -0.49
N VAL A 49 -32.52 -16.66 0.34
CA VAL A 49 -32.49 -16.93 1.79
C VAL A 49 -33.79 -16.51 2.50
N TYR A 50 -34.49 -15.49 1.99
CA TYR A 50 -35.78 -15.06 2.54
C TYR A 50 -36.98 -15.84 1.99
N TYR A 51 -36.75 -16.81 1.09
CA TYR A 51 -37.82 -17.63 0.53
C TYR A 51 -38.16 -18.81 1.48
N PRO A 52 -39.42 -18.93 1.99
CA PRO A 52 -39.75 -19.87 3.05
C PRO A 52 -39.49 -21.35 2.75
N SER A 53 -39.56 -21.79 1.50
CA SER A 53 -39.30 -23.19 1.14
C SER A 53 -37.81 -23.51 0.93
N MET A 54 -36.92 -22.51 1.04
CA MET A 54 -35.47 -22.63 0.82
C MET A 54 -34.68 -22.44 2.13
N GLU A 55 -35.20 -22.87 3.28
CA GLU A 55 -34.53 -22.68 4.59
C GLU A 55 -33.10 -23.24 4.64
N PHE A 56 -32.81 -24.31 3.87
CA PHE A 56 -31.46 -24.87 3.78
C PHE A 56 -30.43 -23.85 3.27
N MET A 57 -30.86 -22.85 2.49
CA MET A 57 -30.02 -21.80 1.92
C MET A 57 -29.44 -20.90 3.02
N GLY A 58 -30.10 -20.84 4.19
CA GLY A 58 -29.65 -20.10 5.37
C GLY A 58 -28.53 -20.77 6.18
N LYS A 59 -28.21 -22.05 5.90
CA LYS A 59 -27.18 -22.82 6.59
C LYS A 59 -25.79 -22.17 6.43
N PHE A 60 -24.99 -22.23 7.49
CA PHE A 60 -23.65 -21.65 7.52
C PHE A 60 -22.77 -22.13 6.35
N LEU A 61 -22.79 -23.44 6.05
CA LEU A 61 -22.01 -24.02 4.95
C LEU A 61 -22.39 -23.43 3.58
N ILE A 62 -23.67 -23.16 3.34
CA ILE A 62 -24.13 -22.56 2.08
C ILE A 62 -23.70 -21.10 1.98
N LYS A 63 -23.84 -20.32 3.06
CA LYS A 63 -23.32 -18.94 3.15
C LYS A 63 -21.83 -18.88 2.84
N PHE A 64 -21.07 -19.82 3.40
CA PHE A 64 -19.64 -19.92 3.20
C PHE A 64 -19.31 -20.27 1.73
N ALA A 65 -19.99 -21.25 1.14
CA ALA A 65 -19.81 -21.63 -0.26
C ALA A 65 -20.13 -20.49 -1.24
N ILE A 66 -21.20 -19.73 -1.00
CA ILE A 66 -21.54 -18.55 -1.81
C ILE A 66 -20.48 -17.47 -1.69
N SER A 67 -19.94 -17.25 -0.49
CA SER A 67 -18.84 -16.30 -0.29
C SER A 67 -17.58 -16.71 -1.06
N ILE A 68 -17.26 -18.01 -1.10
CA ILE A 68 -16.16 -18.55 -1.91
C ILE A 68 -16.42 -18.27 -3.39
N LEU A 69 -17.63 -18.59 -3.88
CA LEU A 69 -18.02 -18.38 -5.26
C LEU A 69 -17.88 -16.90 -5.68
N MET A 70 -18.35 -15.98 -4.84
CA MET A 70 -18.21 -14.54 -5.09
C MET A 70 -16.74 -14.13 -5.24
N VAL A 71 -15.86 -14.54 -4.31
CA VAL A 71 -14.43 -14.19 -4.36
C VAL A 71 -13.75 -14.76 -5.61
N ILE A 72 -14.06 -16.00 -5.99
CA ILE A 72 -13.54 -16.62 -7.22
C ILE A 72 -14.00 -15.85 -8.45
N LEU A 73 -15.28 -15.52 -8.55
CA LEU A 73 -15.84 -14.80 -9.69
C LEU A 73 -15.30 -13.38 -9.80
N ALA A 74 -15.13 -12.69 -8.67
CA ALA A 74 -14.60 -11.34 -8.64
C ALA A 74 -13.11 -11.28 -9.04
N TYR A 75 -12.27 -12.22 -8.57
CA TYR A 75 -10.81 -12.09 -8.69
C TYR A 75 -10.09 -13.18 -9.48
N ASN A 76 -10.61 -14.41 -9.53
CA ASN A 76 -9.97 -15.58 -10.17
C ASN A 76 -8.52 -15.72 -9.69
N PRO A 77 -8.30 -15.95 -8.38
CA PRO A 77 -6.96 -16.07 -7.84
C PRO A 77 -6.24 -17.29 -8.41
N GLU A 78 -5.03 -17.08 -8.92
CA GLU A 78 -4.21 -18.16 -9.51
C GLU A 78 -3.59 -19.06 -8.43
N LYS A 79 -3.34 -18.50 -7.23
CA LYS A 79 -2.65 -19.20 -6.13
C LYS A 79 -3.49 -19.20 -4.85
N LEU A 80 -3.43 -20.30 -4.10
CA LEU A 80 -4.15 -20.46 -2.84
C LEU A 80 -3.85 -19.36 -1.79
N PRO A 81 -2.60 -18.89 -1.59
CA PRO A 81 -2.33 -17.79 -0.67
C PRO A 81 -3.04 -16.48 -1.06
N GLN A 82 -3.17 -16.22 -2.37
CA GLN A 82 -3.88 -15.05 -2.87
C GLN A 82 -5.38 -15.17 -2.62
N PHE A 83 -5.96 -16.36 -2.84
CA PHE A 83 -7.34 -16.66 -2.50
C PHE A 83 -7.62 -16.46 -1.01
N ILE A 84 -6.81 -17.06 -0.12
CA ILE A 84 -6.96 -16.94 1.33
C ILE A 84 -6.90 -15.47 1.75
N LYS A 85 -5.96 -14.69 1.20
CA LYS A 85 -5.86 -13.24 1.44
C LYS A 85 -7.13 -12.50 1.03
N GLN A 86 -7.67 -12.76 -0.16
CA GLN A 86 -8.89 -12.12 -0.66
C GLN A 86 -10.12 -12.53 0.16
N PHE A 87 -10.26 -13.81 0.46
CA PHE A 87 -11.39 -14.37 1.19
C PHE A 87 -11.44 -13.91 2.65
N SER A 88 -10.31 -13.91 3.35
CA SER A 88 -10.22 -13.34 4.71
C SER A 88 -10.49 -11.84 4.73
N THR A 89 -9.95 -11.08 3.77
CA THR A 89 -10.23 -9.65 3.63
C THR A 89 -11.71 -9.39 3.34
N PHE A 90 -12.37 -10.25 2.54
CA PHE A 90 -13.80 -10.15 2.27
C PHE A 90 -14.62 -10.20 3.57
N TYR A 91 -14.41 -11.21 4.42
CA TYR A 91 -15.11 -11.27 5.71
C TYR A 91 -14.79 -10.11 6.64
N LEU A 92 -13.52 -9.67 6.72
CA LEU A 92 -13.15 -8.51 7.54
C LEU A 92 -13.91 -7.25 7.11
N VAL A 93 -13.96 -6.98 5.80
CA VAL A 93 -14.69 -5.83 5.27
C VAL A 93 -16.20 -6.00 5.52
N SER A 94 -16.77 -7.18 5.26
CA SER A 94 -18.18 -7.48 5.54
C SER A 94 -18.55 -7.27 7.02
N PHE A 95 -17.70 -7.69 7.95
CA PHE A 95 -17.91 -7.48 9.39
C PHE A 95 -17.80 -6.01 9.80
N ILE A 96 -16.93 -5.22 9.16
CA ILE A 96 -16.88 -3.77 9.39
C ILE A 96 -18.19 -3.12 8.93
N PHE A 97 -18.73 -3.50 7.76
CA PHE A 97 -20.03 -3.02 7.30
C PHE A 97 -21.15 -3.41 8.26
N ALA A 98 -21.24 -4.70 8.61
CA ALA A 98 -22.26 -5.19 9.53
C ALA A 98 -22.17 -4.51 10.91
N GLY A 99 -20.96 -4.38 11.46
CA GLY A 99 -20.71 -3.71 12.74
C GLY A 99 -21.04 -2.22 12.71
N ALA A 100 -20.74 -1.51 11.61
CA ALA A 100 -21.11 -0.11 11.46
C ALA A 100 -22.64 0.07 11.42
N ILE A 101 -23.33 -0.75 10.63
CA ILE A 101 -24.81 -0.75 10.55
C ILE A 101 -25.42 -1.05 11.92
N MET A 102 -24.94 -2.10 12.61
CA MET A 102 -25.42 -2.50 13.93
C MET A 102 -25.13 -1.43 15.00
N GLY A 103 -23.94 -0.83 14.99
CA GLY A 103 -23.54 0.20 15.94
C GLY A 103 -24.39 1.47 15.79
N ILE A 104 -24.64 1.89 14.55
CA ILE A 104 -25.53 3.03 14.27
C ILE A 104 -26.97 2.71 14.68
N PHE A 105 -27.45 1.50 14.39
CA PHE A 105 -28.76 1.06 14.85
C PHE A 105 -28.88 1.17 16.38
N TYR A 106 -27.87 0.71 17.11
CA TYR A 106 -27.85 0.77 18.58
C TYR A 106 -27.80 2.20 19.12
N ILE A 107 -26.96 3.07 18.55
CA ILE A 107 -26.83 4.47 19.01
C ILE A 107 -28.12 5.26 18.79
N LEU A 108 -28.79 5.05 17.65
CA LEU A 108 -29.97 5.82 17.27
C LEU A 108 -31.27 5.24 17.83
N ASN A 109 -31.31 3.96 18.22
CA ASN A 109 -32.49 3.31 18.76
C ASN A 109 -32.35 3.18 20.29
N ASN A 110 -32.96 4.11 21.03
CA ASN A 110 -32.79 4.29 22.48
C ASN A 110 -33.49 3.22 23.36
N ASN A 111 -33.96 2.11 22.77
CA ASN A 111 -34.72 1.06 23.47
C ASN A 111 -33.86 -0.18 23.69
N TYR A 112 -33.23 -0.23 24.87
CA TYR A 112 -32.34 -1.28 25.36
C TYR A 112 -33.08 -2.61 25.68
N TYR A 113 -34.42 -2.60 25.81
CA TYR A 113 -35.20 -3.75 26.30
C TYR A 113 -35.76 -4.69 25.22
N LEU A 114 -35.59 -4.41 23.93
CA LEU A 114 -36.02 -5.31 22.87
C LEU A 114 -34.84 -5.62 21.95
N ILE A 115 -34.00 -6.56 22.39
CA ILE A 115 -33.04 -7.27 21.54
C ILE A 115 -33.80 -8.25 20.63
N LYS A 116 -34.75 -7.73 19.85
CA LYS A 116 -35.15 -8.35 18.60
C LYS A 116 -34.66 -7.39 17.54
N PHE A 117 -33.67 -7.82 16.76
CA PHE A 117 -33.23 -7.16 15.53
C PHE A 117 -34.37 -7.26 14.52
N SER A 118 -35.44 -6.54 14.80
CA SER A 118 -36.69 -6.50 14.06
C SER A 118 -36.85 -5.05 13.68
N PHE A 119 -36.41 -4.71 12.48
CA PHE A 119 -36.71 -3.43 11.89
C PHE A 119 -38.23 -3.35 11.77
N SER A 120 -38.85 -2.56 12.65
CA SER A 120 -40.30 -2.38 12.69
C SER A 120 -40.80 -1.73 11.40
N ASN A 121 -39.97 -0.89 10.78
CA ASN A 121 -40.25 -0.18 9.53
C ASN A 121 -39.07 -0.28 8.54
N PHE A 122 -39.37 -0.60 7.27
CA PHE A 122 -38.38 -0.68 6.18
C PHE A 122 -37.64 0.64 5.92
N ILE A 123 -38.28 1.79 6.15
CA ILE A 123 -37.67 3.12 6.02
C ILE A 123 -36.57 3.33 7.08
N GLU A 124 -36.74 2.75 8.25
CA GLU A 124 -35.69 2.81 9.29
C GLU A 124 -34.53 1.88 8.96
N LEU A 125 -34.81 0.67 8.45
CA LEU A 125 -33.78 -0.25 7.96
C LEU A 125 -32.90 0.41 6.89
N SER A 126 -33.48 1.01 5.85
CA SER A 126 -32.72 1.67 4.78
C SER A 126 -31.90 2.86 5.31
N ARG A 127 -32.44 3.65 6.24
CA ARG A 127 -31.72 4.74 6.91
C ARG A 127 -30.47 4.23 7.64
N TYR A 128 -30.60 3.16 8.44
CA TYR A 128 -29.47 2.59 9.16
C TYR A 128 -28.44 1.94 8.23
N LEU A 129 -28.89 1.30 7.15
CA LEU A 129 -28.01 0.74 6.12
C LEU A 129 -27.18 1.84 5.44
N ILE A 130 -27.81 2.94 5.01
CA ILE A 130 -27.11 4.04 4.34
C ILE A 130 -26.06 4.67 5.26
N ILE A 131 -26.43 5.01 6.50
CA ILE A 131 -25.49 5.63 7.45
C ILE A 131 -24.37 4.64 7.82
N GLY A 132 -24.71 3.35 7.96
CA GLY A 132 -23.76 2.26 8.21
C GLY A 132 -22.74 2.09 7.10
N ILE A 133 -23.20 2.11 5.84
CA ILE A 133 -22.35 2.09 4.65
C ILE A 133 -21.38 3.27 4.65
N ILE A 134 -21.87 4.49 4.89
CA ILE A 134 -21.04 5.71 4.90
C ILE A 134 -19.95 5.60 5.95
N VAL A 135 -20.30 5.21 7.19
CA VAL A 135 -19.33 5.06 8.29
C VAL A 135 -18.32 3.94 7.99
N ALA A 136 -18.78 2.79 7.49
CA ALA A 136 -17.90 1.68 7.12
C ALA A 136 -16.89 2.12 6.05
N ILE A 137 -17.34 2.85 5.02
CA ILE A 137 -16.47 3.41 3.98
C ILE A 137 -15.43 4.35 4.60
N ILE A 138 -15.84 5.30 5.45
CA ILE A 138 -14.92 6.26 6.09
C ILE A 138 -13.87 5.52 6.93
N LEU A 139 -14.28 4.53 7.73
CA LEU A 139 -13.37 3.73 8.55
C LEU A 139 -12.37 2.96 7.69
N LEU A 140 -12.85 2.28 6.64
CA LEU A 140 -12.02 1.51 5.71
C LEU A 140 -10.99 2.40 5.01
N PHE A 141 -11.40 3.55 4.48
CA PHE A 141 -10.48 4.49 3.84
C PHE A 141 -9.47 5.08 4.81
N SER A 142 -9.87 5.38 6.05
CA SER A 142 -8.98 5.89 7.09
C SER A 142 -7.91 4.87 7.48
N ILE A 143 -8.32 3.60 7.68
CA ILE A 143 -7.41 2.49 7.98
C ILE A 143 -6.43 2.30 6.81
N LEU A 144 -6.93 2.24 5.57
CA LEU A 144 -6.11 2.10 4.38
C LEU A 144 -5.07 3.21 4.24
N LYS A 145 -5.48 4.47 4.43
CA LYS A 145 -4.59 5.64 4.35
C LYS A 145 -3.52 5.62 5.44
N TYR A 146 -3.88 5.21 6.65
CA TYR A 146 -2.93 5.06 7.76
C TYR A 146 -1.85 4.02 7.44
N TYR A 147 -2.24 2.83 6.95
CA TYR A 147 -1.29 1.79 6.57
C TYR A 147 -0.42 2.15 5.37
N GLN A 148 -0.98 2.81 4.34
CA GLN A 148 -0.20 3.28 3.19
C GLN A 148 0.88 4.29 3.61
N LYS A 149 0.54 5.25 4.48
CA LYS A 149 1.48 6.25 4.99
C LYS A 149 2.59 5.63 5.86
N ARG A 150 2.31 4.52 6.55
CA ARG A 150 3.30 3.81 7.35
C ARG A 150 4.27 3.00 6.48
N LEU A 151 3.74 2.26 5.49
CA LEU A 151 4.56 1.51 4.54
C LEU A 151 5.46 2.42 3.68
N SER A 152 5.01 3.62 3.32
CA SER A 152 5.84 4.56 2.56
C SER A 152 7.04 5.10 3.35
N ARG A 153 6.99 5.09 4.70
CA ARG A 153 8.12 5.52 5.53
C ARG A 153 9.26 4.51 5.58
N GLU A 154 8.97 3.23 5.38
CA GLU A 154 10.00 2.17 5.35
C GLU A 154 10.72 2.11 3.98
N ASN A 155 10.14 2.70 2.93
CA ASN A 155 10.68 2.68 1.57
C ASN A 155 11.84 3.66 1.30
N TYR A 156 12.27 4.45 2.29
CA TYR A 156 13.39 5.37 2.10
C TYR A 156 14.74 4.71 2.34
N LEU A 157 14.82 3.46 2.79
CA LEU A 157 16.08 2.76 2.99
C LEU A 157 16.20 1.61 2.00
N THR A 158 17.34 1.53 1.30
CA THR A 158 17.62 0.47 0.32
C THR A 158 19.04 -0.04 0.49
N SER A 159 19.25 -1.35 0.33
CA SER A 159 20.59 -1.93 0.29
C SER A 159 21.22 -1.60 -1.06
N ILE A 160 22.46 -1.10 -1.05
CA ILE A 160 23.25 -0.85 -2.26
C ILE A 160 24.62 -1.52 -2.15
N ALA A 161 25.14 -1.90 -3.32
CA ALA A 161 26.49 -2.40 -3.52
C ALA A 161 27.29 -1.37 -4.32
N ILE A 162 28.46 -0.96 -3.83
CA ILE A 162 29.39 -0.11 -4.58
C ILE A 162 30.66 -0.89 -4.83
N GLY A 163 30.97 -1.08 -6.11
CA GLY A 163 32.18 -1.75 -6.56
C GLY A 163 33.21 -0.77 -7.12
N LEU A 164 34.48 -0.98 -6.78
CA LEU A 164 35.62 -0.31 -7.39
C LEU A 164 36.70 -1.36 -7.68
N LYS A 165 36.94 -1.63 -8.97
CA LYS A 165 37.77 -2.76 -9.44
C LYS A 165 37.29 -4.08 -8.83
N ASP A 166 38.17 -4.83 -8.16
CA ASP A 166 37.88 -6.15 -7.56
C ASP A 166 37.34 -6.07 -6.12
N LYS A 167 37.03 -4.86 -5.62
CA LYS A 167 36.53 -4.66 -4.26
C LYS A 167 35.10 -4.15 -4.27
N GLU A 168 34.29 -4.62 -3.33
CA GLU A 168 32.90 -4.23 -3.16
C GLU A 168 32.59 -3.94 -1.68
N VAL A 169 31.72 -2.95 -1.44
CA VAL A 169 31.11 -2.70 -0.13
C VAL A 169 29.60 -2.65 -0.25
N ASN A 170 28.94 -3.18 0.78
CA ASN A 170 27.50 -3.25 0.89
C ASN A 170 27.02 -2.48 2.11
N PHE A 171 26.07 -1.57 1.93
CA PHE A 171 25.48 -0.80 3.03
C PHE A 171 24.05 -0.34 2.70
N ILE A 172 23.35 0.13 3.73
CA ILE A 172 22.00 0.67 3.60
C ILE A 172 22.11 2.16 3.27
N ALA A 173 21.50 2.57 2.16
CA ALA A 173 21.43 3.95 1.71
C ALA A 173 20.03 4.52 1.89
N LEU A 174 19.97 5.83 2.13
CA LEU A 174 18.73 6.59 2.14
C LEU A 174 18.38 7.06 0.72
N ILE A 175 17.20 6.67 0.23
CA ILE A 175 16.60 7.21 -1.00
C ILE A 175 16.11 8.63 -0.70
N ASP A 176 16.99 9.60 -0.89
CA ASP A 176 16.64 11.01 -0.77
C ASP A 176 16.04 11.51 -2.10
N THR A 177 14.73 11.74 -2.12
CA THR A 177 14.04 12.33 -3.29
C THR A 177 14.44 13.79 -3.55
N GLY A 178 15.09 14.46 -2.59
CA GLY A 178 15.63 15.81 -2.74
C GLY A 178 17.02 15.85 -3.37
N ASN A 179 17.73 14.72 -3.44
CA ASN A 179 19.06 14.67 -4.05
C ASN A 179 18.95 14.81 -5.58
N SER A 180 19.29 15.99 -6.08
CA SER A 180 19.31 16.32 -7.51
C SER A 180 20.73 16.38 -8.09
N LEU A 181 21.73 15.86 -7.37
CA LEU A 181 23.12 15.88 -7.81
C LEU A 181 23.31 15.03 -9.06
N LYS A 182 23.98 15.65 -10.03
CA LYS A 182 24.36 15.04 -11.29
C LYS A 182 25.82 15.34 -11.58
N GLU A 183 26.49 14.36 -12.16
CA GLU A 183 27.84 14.58 -12.66
C GLU A 183 27.79 15.56 -13.86
N PRO A 184 28.60 16.64 -13.87
CA PRO A 184 28.44 17.74 -14.83
C PRO A 184 28.52 17.32 -16.31
N ILE A 185 29.39 16.37 -16.65
CA ILE A 185 29.70 16.02 -18.04
C ILE A 185 28.73 14.96 -18.56
N THR A 186 28.60 13.85 -17.85
CA THR A 186 27.78 12.69 -18.27
C THR A 186 26.34 12.76 -17.79
N GLN A 187 26.01 13.72 -16.91
CA GLN A 187 24.66 13.91 -16.34
C GLN A 187 24.13 12.69 -15.57
N LYS A 188 25.02 11.75 -15.21
CA LYS A 188 24.67 10.57 -14.41
C LYS A 188 24.31 10.99 -12.98
N PRO A 189 23.33 10.30 -12.34
CA PRO A 189 22.98 10.56 -10.95
C PRO A 189 24.16 10.24 -10.02
N VAL A 190 24.24 10.97 -8.90
CA VAL A 190 25.33 10.83 -7.92
C VAL A 190 24.79 10.31 -6.60
N ILE A 191 25.48 9.31 -6.03
CA ILE A 191 25.24 8.80 -4.68
C ILE A 191 26.26 9.45 -3.75
N ILE A 192 25.79 10.11 -2.70
CA ILE A 192 26.67 10.60 -1.63
C ILE A 192 26.89 9.44 -0.65
N ALA A 193 28.16 9.14 -0.37
CA ALA A 193 28.55 8.15 0.63
C ALA A 193 29.46 8.80 1.67
N GLU A 194 29.31 8.41 2.93
CA GLU A 194 30.27 8.76 3.97
C GLU A 194 31.60 8.04 3.70
N TYR A 195 32.73 8.71 3.97
CA TYR A 195 34.06 8.16 3.74
C TYR A 195 34.23 6.77 4.39
N LEU A 196 33.79 6.61 5.64
CA LEU A 196 33.90 5.34 6.39
C LEU A 196 33.15 4.18 5.72
N ALA A 197 32.07 4.46 4.97
CA ALA A 197 31.31 3.43 4.27
C ALA A 197 32.06 2.87 3.04
N ILE A 198 32.93 3.67 2.43
CA ILE A 198 33.65 3.33 1.20
C ILE A 198 35.17 3.18 1.38
N GLU A 199 35.72 3.48 2.55
CA GLU A 199 37.17 3.48 2.83
C GLU A 199 37.86 2.19 2.35
N LYS A 200 37.25 1.02 2.56
CA LYS A 200 37.84 -0.28 2.23
C LYS A 200 38.07 -0.51 0.73
N ILE A 201 37.28 0.14 -0.11
CA ILE A 201 37.39 0.02 -1.57
C ILE A 201 38.34 1.06 -2.17
N LEU A 202 38.61 2.17 -1.47
CA LEU A 202 39.46 3.25 -1.97
C LEU A 202 40.96 2.88 -2.00
N PRO A 203 41.72 3.34 -3.02
CA PRO A 203 43.19 3.26 -3.03
C PRO A 203 43.83 3.97 -1.84
N HIS A 204 45.06 3.58 -1.51
CA HIS A 204 45.83 4.22 -0.43
C HIS A 204 46.04 5.73 -0.67
N SER A 205 46.40 6.13 -1.89
CA SER A 205 46.60 7.54 -2.26
C SER A 205 45.38 8.43 -2.00
N ILE A 206 44.16 7.95 -2.30
CA ILE A 206 42.92 8.70 -2.02
C ILE A 206 42.63 8.77 -0.51
N ARG A 207 42.87 7.67 0.22
CA ARG A 207 42.69 7.63 1.68
C ARG A 207 43.62 8.61 2.38
N ASP A 208 44.89 8.60 2.00
CA ASP A 208 45.90 9.51 2.54
C ASP A 208 45.59 10.97 2.19
N MET A 209 45.09 11.23 0.98
CA MET A 209 44.62 12.56 0.59
C MET A 209 43.47 13.05 1.48
N TYR A 210 42.45 12.21 1.73
CA TYR A 210 41.27 12.55 2.53
C TYR A 210 41.60 12.76 4.01
N LEU A 211 42.49 11.95 4.59
CA LEU A 211 42.87 12.02 6.00
C LEU A 211 43.79 13.21 6.31
N ASN A 212 44.69 13.56 5.39
CA ASN A 212 45.72 14.58 5.63
C ASN A 212 45.29 16.00 5.22
N ASN A 213 44.27 16.15 4.36
CA ASN A 213 43.87 17.46 3.84
C ASN A 213 42.42 17.81 4.23
N LYS A 214 42.28 18.81 5.10
CA LYS A 214 40.97 19.35 5.51
C LYS A 214 40.39 20.33 4.48
N GLU A 215 41.21 20.86 3.57
CA GLU A 215 40.81 21.77 2.50
C GLU A 215 41.12 21.15 1.12
N LEU A 216 40.23 21.40 0.16
CA LEU A 216 40.34 20.93 -1.23
C LEU A 216 41.52 21.64 -1.94
N ASP A 217 42.75 21.13 -1.77
CA ASP A 217 43.90 21.60 -2.53
C ASP A 217 43.96 20.93 -3.91
N LEU A 218 43.69 21.73 -4.95
CA LEU A 218 43.69 21.29 -6.35
C LEU A 218 45.04 20.75 -6.80
N ASN A 219 46.16 21.21 -6.23
CA ASN A 219 47.50 20.72 -6.58
C ASN A 219 47.70 19.27 -6.10
N ILE A 220 47.17 18.96 -4.92
CA ILE A 220 47.21 17.61 -4.36
C ILE A 220 46.30 16.68 -5.15
N ILE A 221 45.11 17.15 -5.52
CA ILE A 221 44.18 16.38 -6.36
C ILE A 221 44.84 16.07 -7.72
N ALA A 222 45.46 17.05 -8.37
CA ALA A 222 46.15 16.84 -9.64
C ALA A 222 47.28 15.79 -9.53
N LYS A 223 48.08 15.85 -8.45
CA LYS A 223 49.13 14.87 -8.19
C LYS A 223 48.58 13.47 -7.95
N VAL A 224 47.49 13.34 -7.18
CA VAL A 224 46.83 12.06 -6.92
C VAL A 224 46.19 11.50 -8.19
N MET A 225 45.60 12.36 -9.04
CA MET A 225 45.09 11.96 -10.35
C MET A 225 46.19 11.44 -11.27
N GLU A 226 47.37 12.07 -11.26
CA GLU A 226 48.54 11.61 -12.02
C GLU A 226 49.08 10.28 -11.49
N GLU A 227 49.15 10.09 -10.17
CA GLU A 227 49.63 8.86 -9.53
C GLU A 227 48.68 7.68 -9.75
N ILE A 228 47.35 7.91 -9.72
CA ILE A 228 46.35 6.88 -9.97
C ILE A 228 46.20 6.61 -11.47
N GLY A 229 46.45 7.60 -12.33
CA GLY A 229 46.31 7.46 -13.77
C GLY A 229 44.88 7.08 -14.18
N ASP A 230 44.76 6.17 -15.15
CA ASP A 230 43.47 5.72 -15.70
C ASP A 230 42.73 4.70 -14.79
N ASP A 231 43.31 4.32 -13.66
CA ASP A 231 42.73 3.33 -12.76
C ASP A 231 41.41 3.79 -12.15
N ILE A 232 41.27 5.10 -11.87
CA ILE A 232 40.07 5.73 -11.33
C ILE A 232 39.93 7.12 -11.91
N LYS A 233 38.77 7.41 -12.50
CA LYS A 233 38.45 8.74 -13.03
C LYS A 233 37.81 9.60 -11.96
N LEU A 234 38.63 10.36 -11.26
CA LEU A 234 38.15 11.38 -10.31
C LEU A 234 37.45 12.53 -11.04
N ARG A 235 36.33 12.99 -10.49
CA ARG A 235 35.52 14.08 -11.04
C ARG A 235 35.14 15.07 -9.95
N LEU A 236 35.05 16.35 -10.33
CA LEU A 236 34.54 17.40 -9.44
C LEU A 236 33.04 17.55 -9.65
N ILE A 237 32.28 17.37 -8.57
CA ILE A 237 30.82 17.42 -8.57
C ILE A 237 30.39 18.67 -7.81
N PRO A 238 29.91 19.72 -8.51
CA PRO A 238 29.40 20.91 -7.86
C PRO A 238 28.09 20.59 -7.13
N PHE A 239 27.94 21.11 -5.91
CA PHE A 239 26.74 20.94 -5.11
C PHE A 239 26.30 22.26 -4.48
N LYS A 240 25.01 22.30 -4.10
CA LYS A 240 24.43 23.38 -3.33
C LYS A 240 23.80 22.80 -2.08
N SER A 241 24.07 23.38 -0.92
CA SER A 241 23.45 23.02 0.35
C SER A 241 23.06 24.27 1.12
N ILE A 242 22.25 24.09 2.17
CA ILE A 242 21.88 25.19 3.06
C ILE A 242 23.18 25.74 3.70
N GLY A 243 23.50 27.00 3.42
CA GLY A 243 24.73 27.66 3.88
C GLY A 243 25.96 27.49 2.98
N ASN A 244 25.84 26.80 1.83
CA ASN A 244 26.92 26.71 0.85
C ASN A 244 26.36 26.73 -0.59
N ASP A 245 26.48 27.88 -1.24
CA ASP A 245 25.93 28.13 -2.58
C ASP A 245 26.85 27.65 -3.73
N SER A 246 28.09 27.28 -3.41
CA SER A 246 29.12 26.90 -4.39
C SER A 246 30.08 25.83 -3.85
N GLY A 247 29.54 24.72 -3.35
CA GLY A 247 30.34 23.60 -2.86
C GLY A 247 30.87 22.71 -4.00
N ILE A 248 31.97 22.02 -3.76
CA ILE A 248 32.53 21.01 -4.68
C ILE A 248 32.80 19.73 -3.89
N LEU A 249 32.40 18.58 -4.44
CA LEU A 249 32.74 17.24 -3.98
C LEU A 249 33.67 16.55 -4.98
N ILE A 250 34.48 15.63 -4.49
CA ILE A 250 35.24 14.70 -5.33
C ILE A 250 34.40 13.42 -5.45
N GLY A 251 34.14 12.98 -6.68
CA GLY A 251 33.45 11.71 -6.98
C GLY A 251 34.11 10.93 -8.10
#